data_AF-E7NBP9-F1
#
_entry.id   AF-E7NBP9-F1
#
_cell.length_a   1.000
_cell.length_b   1.000
_cell.length_c   1.000
_cell.angle_alpha   90.00
_cell.angle_beta   90.00
_cell.angle_gamma   90.00
#
_symmetry.space_group_name_H-M   'P 1'
#
loop_
_entity.id
_entity.type
_entity.pdbx_description
1 polymer ?
#
loop_
_entity_poly.entity_id
_entity_poly.type
_entity_poly.pdbx_seq_one_letter_code
_entity_poly.pdbx_strand_id
1 'polypeptide(L)' 'MTQKIAVSLPDEQVVSIRRAVAQGRAPSVSGFISAAVARVQREDDLAQLLDDLDRELGPVDDTDLAWADKALGLA' A
#
# COMPACT_ATOMS: atom_id res chain seq x y z
N MET A 1 -16.88 2.58 13.89
CA MET A 1 -17.51 3.91 13.69
C MET A 1 -16.96 4.50 12.41
N THR A 2 -17.78 5.19 11.61
CA THR A 2 -17.31 5.85 10.37
C THR A 2 -17.71 7.32 10.39
N GLN A 3 -16.78 8.21 10.04
CA GLN A 3 -17.02 9.65 9.92
C GLN A 3 -17.18 10.04 8.45
N LYS A 4 -18.15 10.90 8.14
CA LYS A 4 -18.30 11.45 6.78
C LYS A 4 -17.35 12.62 6.59
N ILE A 5 -16.59 12.56 5.51
CA ILE A 5 -15.71 13.64 5.05
C ILE A 5 -16.14 14.04 3.64
N ALA A 6 -16.14 15.34 3.34
CA ALA A 6 -16.28 15.83 1.97
C ALA A 6 -14.88 15.99 1.39
N VAL A 7 -14.62 15.34 0.26
CA VAL A 7 -13.34 15.39 -0.45
C VAL A 7 -13.58 15.72 -1.92
N SER A 8 -12.76 16.61 -2.47
CA SER A 8 -12.74 16.88 -3.91
C SER A 8 -11.81 15.88 -4.57
N LEU A 9 -12.28 15.27 -5.66
CA LEU A 9 -11.49 14.37 -6.50
C LEU A 9 -11.62 14.83 -7.95
N PRO A 10 -10.58 14.60 -8.77
CA PRO A 10 -10.69 14.80 -10.21
C PRO A 10 -11.85 14.01 -10.81
N ASP A 11 -12.55 14.60 -11.78
CA ASP A 11 -13.77 14.04 -12.36
C ASP A 11 -13.55 12.64 -12.94
N GLU A 12 -12.40 12.40 -13.57
CA GLU A 12 -12.04 11.11 -14.13
C GLU A 12 -11.92 10.02 -13.07
N GLN A 13 -11.45 10.38 -11.87
CA GLN A 13 -11.38 9.45 -10.74
C GLN A 13 -12.79 9.13 -10.23
N VAL A 14 -13.66 10.13 -10.11
CA VAL A 14 -15.06 9.93 -9.70
C VAL A 14 -15.77 8.99 -10.68
N VAL A 15 -15.59 9.19 -11.98
CA VAL A 15 -16.15 8.32 -13.03
C VAL A 15 -15.61 6.90 -12.91
N SER A 16 -14.31 6.74 -12.71
CA SER A 16 -13.66 5.43 -12.53
C SER A 16 -14.20 4.68 -11.31
N ILE A 17 -14.34 5.36 -10.17
CA ILE A 17 -14.87 4.78 -8.93
C ILE A 17 -16.31 4.31 -9.13
N ARG A 18 -17.16 5.16 -9.73
CA ARG A 18 -18.55 4.79 -10.02
C ARG A 18 -18.65 3.58 -10.94
N ARG A 19 -17.78 3.49 -11.94
CA ARG A 19 -17.69 2.32 -12.83
C ARG A 19 -17.29 1.06 -12.06
N ALA A 20 -16.32 1.14 -11.15
CA ALA A 20 -15.90 -0.01 -10.33
C ALA A 20 -17.05 -0.53 -9.45
N VAL A 21 -17.83 0.38 -8.86
CA VAL A 21 -19.02 0.02 -8.08
C VAL A 21 -20.10 -0.62 -8.97
N ALA A 22 -20.38 -0.02 -10.13
CA ALA A 22 -21.37 -0.56 -11.07
C ALA A 22 -20.99 -1.96 -11.59
N GLN A 23 -19.70 -2.27 -11.69
CA GLN A 23 -19.17 -3.57 -12.09
C GLN A 23 -19.07 -4.57 -10.92
N GLY A 24 -19.52 -4.20 -9.71
CA GLY A 24 -19.42 -5.06 -8.52
C GLY A 24 -18.01 -5.24 -7.97
N ARG A 25 -17.02 -4.49 -8.48
CA ARG A 25 -15.62 -4.54 -7.99
C ARG A 25 -15.45 -3.81 -6.65
N ALA A 26 -16.43 -3.02 -6.24
CA ALA A 26 -16.51 -2.42 -4.91
C ALA A 26 -17.96 -2.35 -4.42
N PRO A 27 -18.21 -2.50 -3.11
CA PRO A 27 -19.55 -2.50 -2.55
C PRO A 27 -20.20 -1.11 -2.56
N SER A 28 -19.41 -0.04 -2.54
CA SER A 28 -19.87 1.34 -2.60
C SER A 28 -18.70 2.29 -2.90
N VAL A 29 -19.01 3.56 -3.18
CA VAL A 29 -17.99 4.62 -3.35
C VAL A 29 -17.17 4.79 -2.08
N SER A 30 -17.83 4.86 -0.92
CA SER A 30 -17.13 4.97 0.37
C SER A 30 -16.27 3.74 0.65
N GLY A 31 -16.76 2.53 0.34
CA GLY A 31 -15.99 1.30 0.49
C GLY A 31 -14.76 1.26 -0.41
N PHE A 32 -14.88 1.73 -1.66
CA PHE A 32 -13.75 1.86 -2.57
C PHE A 32 -12.67 2.81 -2.01
N ILE A 33 -13.07 4.00 -1.54
CA ILE A 33 -12.14 4.98 -0.98
C ILE A 33 -11.50 4.47 0.32
N SER A 34 -12.28 3.87 1.22
CA SER A 34 -11.73 3.29 2.45
C SER A 34 -10.72 2.18 2.16
N ALA A 35 -10.95 1.34 1.16
CA ALA A 35 -10.00 0.31 0.75
C ALA A 35 -8.72 0.91 0.16
N ALA A 36 -8.83 1.96 -0.65
CA ALA A 36 -7.69 2.68 -1.22
C ALA A 36 -6.84 3.35 -0.13
N VAL A 37 -7.48 4.05 0.81
CA VAL A 37 -6.79 4.68 1.96
C VAL A 37 -6.10 3.63 2.82
N ALA A 38 -6.78 2.53 3.15
CA ALA A 38 -6.17 1.46 3.94
C ALA A 38 -4.99 0.80 3.23
N ARG A 39 -4.99 0.77 1.89
CA ARG A 39 -3.85 0.26 1.12
C ARG A 39 -2.65 1.19 1.24
N VAL A 40 -2.84 2.49 1.02
CA VAL A 40 -1.77 3.50 1.15
C VAL A 40 -1.18 3.46 2.56
N GLN A 41 -2.01 3.42 3.60
CA GLN A 41 -1.53 3.33 4.99
C GLN A 41 -0.67 2.10 5.26
N ARG A 42 -1.01 0.94 4.67
CA ARG A 42 -0.18 -0.28 4.82
C ARG A 42 1.15 -0.17 4.06
N GLU A 43 1.14 0.45 2.89
CA GLU A 43 2.36 0.67 2.11
C GLU A 43 3.28 1.69 2.81
N ASP A 44 2.72 2.77 3.38
CA ASP A 44 3.46 3.75 4.19
C ASP A 44 4.02 3.15 5.47
N ASP A 45 3.25 2.33 6.19
CA ASP A 45 3.69 1.62 7.40
C ASP A 45 4.84 0.64 7.09
N LEU A 46 4.78 -0.04 5.95
CA LEU A 46 5.88 -0.90 5.49
C LEU A 46 7.14 -0.09 5.17
N ALA A 47 7.01 1.04 4.46
CA ALA A 47 8.15 1.90 4.17
C ALA A 47 8.79 2.42 5.47
N GLN A 48 7.96 2.85 6.43
CA GLN A 48 8.43 3.31 7.72
C GLN A 48 9.13 2.20 8.52
N LEU A 49 8.60 0.98 8.51
CA LEU A 49 9.24 -0.18 9.14
C LEU A 49 10.62 -0.46 8.53
N LEU A 50 10.74 -0.40 7.20
CA LEU A 50 12.02 -0.60 6.51
C LEU A 50 13.03 0.49 6.86
N ASP A 51 12.61 1.76 6.89
CA ASP A 51 13.45 2.88 7.30
C ASP A 51 13.94 2.75 8.75
N ASP A 52 13.10 2.20 9.64
CA ASP A 52 13.46 1.96 11.04
C ASP A 52 14.48 0.81 11.16
N LEU A 53 14.33 -0.26 10.38
CA LEU A 53 15.29 -1.37 10.31
C LEU A 53 16.66 -0.91 9.77
N ASP A 54 16.66 -0.11 8.69
CA ASP A 54 17.89 0.46 8.13
C ASP A 54 18.61 1.36 9.14
N ARG A 55 17.86 2.08 9.99
CA ARG A 55 18.43 2.94 11.04
C ARG A 55 19.02 2.12 12.19
N GLU A 56 18.39 1.01 12.55
CA GLU A 56 18.81 0.17 13.68
C GLU A 56 19.96 -0.78 13.31
N LEU A 57 19.88 -1.39 12.14
CA LEU A 57 20.79 -2.46 11.71
C LEU A 57 21.81 -2.00 10.66
N GLY A 58 21.59 -0.84 10.04
CA GLY A 58 22.32 -0.40 8.85
C GLY A 58 21.67 -0.93 7.56
N PRO A 59 22.03 -0.35 6.41
CA PRO A 59 21.52 -0.82 5.13
C PRO A 59 22.05 -2.22 4.82
N VAL A 60 21.23 -3.02 4.14
CA VAL A 60 21.62 -4.35 3.63
C VAL A 60 22.77 -4.20 2.63
N ASP A 61 23.86 -4.92 2.87
CA ASP A 61 25.03 -4.90 1.99
C ASP A 61 25.11 -6.13 1.06
N ASP A 62 26.07 -6.11 0.13
CA ASP A 62 26.27 -7.20 -0.84
C ASP A 62 26.61 -8.54 -0.16
N THR A 63 27.19 -8.51 1.04
CA THR A 63 27.53 -9.71 1.82
C THR A 63 26.27 -10.35 2.38
N ASP A 64 25.35 -9.54 2.90
CA ASP A 64 24.04 -9.98 3.39
C ASP A 64 23.21 -10.60 2.25
N LEU A 65 23.20 -9.97 1.07
CA LEU A 65 22.52 -10.50 -0.11
C LEU A 65 23.13 -11.83 -0.58
N ALA A 66 24.45 -11.93 -0.66
CA ALA A 66 25.13 -13.16 -1.06
C ALA A 66 24.90 -14.31 -0.05
N TRP A 67 24.82 -14.00 1.24
CA TRP A 67 24.42 -14.96 2.26
C TRP A 67 22.97 -15.42 2.06
N ALA A 68 22.05 -14.49 1.80
CA ALA A 68 20.63 -14.79 1.60
C ALA A 68 20.40 -15.67 0.37
N ASP A 69 21.02 -15.35 -0.76
CA ASP A 69 20.92 -16.14 -1.99
C ASP A 69 21.41 -17.58 -1.77
N LYS A 70 22.52 -17.75 -1.04
CA LYS A 70 23.01 -19.08 -0.66
C LYS A 70 22.04 -19.83 0.25
N ALA A 71 21.46 -19.16 1.24
CA ALA A 71 20.52 -19.76 2.18
C ALA A 71 19.19 -20.16 1.50
N LEU A 72 18.78 -19.40 0.49
CA LEU A 72 17.57 -19.65 -0.31
C LEU A 72 17.80 -20.61 -1.49
N GLY A 73 19.05 -21.03 -1.73
CA GLY A 73 19.39 -21.93 -2.84
C GLY A 73 19.32 -21.28 -4.23
N LEU A 74 19.51 -19.96 -4.29
CA LEU A 74 19.52 -19.16 -5.52
C LEU A 74 20.94 -18.96 -6.11
N ALA A 75 21.97 -19.35 -5.34
CA ALA A 75 23.39 -19.27 -5.69
C ALA A 75 23.99 -20.59 -6.16
#